data_AF-A0A5B0JVA2-F1
#
_entry.id   AF-A0A5B0JVA2-F1
#
_cell.length_a   1.000
_cell.length_b   1.000
_cell.length_c   1.000
_cell.angle_alpha   90.00
_cell.angle_beta   90.00
_cell.angle_gamma   90.00
#
_symmetry.space_group_name_H-M   'P 1'
#
loop_
_entity.id
_entity.type
_entity.pdbx_description
1 polymer ?
#
loop_
_entity_poly.entity_id
_entity_poly.type
_entity_poly.pdbx_seq_one_letter_code
_entity_poly.pdbx_strand_id
1 'polypeptide(L)'
;GILMITPGATNTELTQRGYQHIMRTAGLDSSQGPTAAKYILEKVKPQRIAIIHDKQQYGEGLARSVQDGLKAGKANIVFFDGITAGEKDFSALIARLKKENIDFVYFGGYYPEMGQMLRQARSVGLKTQF
;
A
#
# COMPACT_ATOMS: atom_id res chain seq x y z
N GLY A 1 28.09 19.72 6.80
CA GLY A 1 27.50 18.59 7.56
C GLY A 1 28.16 17.28 7.15
N ILE A 2 27.66 16.14 7.61
CA ILE A 2 28.13 14.80 7.22
C ILE A 2 27.25 14.28 6.08
N LEU A 3 27.86 13.66 5.05
CA LEU A 3 27.14 13.01 3.96
C LEU A 3 26.43 11.74 4.47
N MET A 4 25.13 11.62 4.18
CA MET A 4 24.34 10.43 4.43
C MET A 4 23.77 9.91 3.10
N ILE A 5 23.95 8.62 2.85
CA ILE A 5 23.33 7.91 1.72
C ILE A 5 22.49 6.77 2.29
N THR A 6 21.19 6.75 1.99
CA THR A 6 20.28 5.68 2.46
C THR A 6 19.83 4.76 1.31
N PRO A 7 19.91 3.42 1.49
CA PRO A 7 19.48 2.49 0.46
C PRO A 7 17.98 2.15 0.51
N GLY A 8 17.25 2.54 1.57
CA GLY A 8 15.90 2.02 1.83
C GLY A 8 14.81 3.04 2.13
N ALA A 9 15.15 4.31 2.38
CA ALA A 9 14.13 5.32 2.64
C ALA A 9 13.46 5.75 1.33
N THR A 10 12.18 5.42 1.14
CA THR A 10 11.41 5.77 -0.07
C THR A 10 10.54 7.01 0.10
N ASN A 11 10.22 7.37 1.35
CA ASN A 11 9.36 8.51 1.66
C ASN A 11 9.97 9.82 1.13
N THR A 12 9.22 10.52 0.29
CA THR A 12 9.66 11.74 -0.41
C THR A 12 10.07 12.86 0.54
N GLU A 13 9.46 12.93 1.72
CA GLU A 13 9.66 14.02 2.69
C GLU A 13 11.13 14.17 3.11
N LEU A 14 11.86 13.05 3.23
CA LEU A 14 13.26 13.03 3.67
C LEU A 14 14.15 13.98 2.84
N THR A 15 13.92 14.10 1.53
CA THR A 15 14.70 14.99 0.64
C THR A 15 13.98 16.30 0.32
N GLN A 16 12.77 16.52 0.82
CA GLN A 16 12.02 17.77 0.69
C GLN A 16 12.26 18.74 1.85
N ARG A 17 12.79 18.25 2.97
CA ARG A 17 13.11 19.06 4.17
C ARG A 17 14.31 20.02 3.99
N GLY A 18 14.86 20.17 2.79
CA GLY A 18 15.96 21.10 2.49
C GLY A 18 17.34 20.65 2.97
N TYR A 19 17.49 19.40 3.43
CA TYR A 19 18.79 18.85 3.83
C TYR A 19 19.73 18.73 2.63
N GLN A 20 20.91 19.36 2.74
CA GLN A 20 21.88 19.47 1.63
C GLN A 20 22.78 18.24 1.44
N HIS A 21 22.81 17.33 2.42
CA HIS A 21 23.76 16.21 2.45
C HIS A 21 23.07 14.84 2.59
N ILE A 22 21.79 14.74 2.25
CA ILE A 22 21.03 13.49 2.27
C ILE A 22 20.74 13.06 0.83
N MET A 23 21.27 11.91 0.45
CA MET A 23 21.03 11.26 -0.83
C MET A 23 20.40 9.88 -0.59
N ARG A 24 19.76 9.31 -1.62
CA ARG A 24 19.20 7.95 -1.56
C ARG A 24 19.43 7.21 -2.86
N THR A 25 19.53 5.89 -2.79
CA THR A 25 19.53 5.02 -3.97
C THR A 25 18.16 4.38 -4.23
N ALA A 26 17.26 4.41 -3.25
CA ALA A 26 15.89 3.92 -3.38
C ALA A 26 15.01 4.86 -4.21
N GLY A 27 14.05 4.28 -4.93
CA GLY A 27 13.00 5.04 -5.63
C GLY A 27 12.06 5.76 -4.66
N LEU A 28 11.45 6.85 -5.13
CA LEU A 28 10.51 7.66 -4.34
C LEU A 28 9.09 7.10 -4.39
N ASP A 29 8.36 7.20 -3.28
CA ASP A 29 6.94 6.85 -3.24
C ASP A 29 6.11 7.71 -4.21
N SER A 30 6.54 8.94 -4.50
CA SER A 30 5.92 9.83 -5.50
C SER A 30 6.07 9.33 -6.94
N SER A 31 7.02 8.43 -7.21
CA SER A 31 7.14 7.75 -8.50
C SER A 31 6.47 6.38 -8.48
N GLN A 32 6.60 5.65 -7.37
CA GLN A 32 6.05 4.30 -7.21
C GLN A 32 4.52 4.30 -7.17
N GLY A 33 3.91 5.22 -6.41
CA GLY A 33 2.45 5.29 -6.25
C GLY A 33 1.69 5.50 -7.56
N PRO A 34 2.02 6.53 -8.37
CA PRO A 34 1.41 6.73 -9.68
C PRO A 34 1.62 5.56 -10.63
N THR A 35 2.80 4.92 -10.59
CA THR A 35 3.10 3.75 -11.42
C THR A 35 2.21 2.56 -11.05
N ALA A 36 2.07 2.28 -9.76
CA ALA A 36 1.17 1.24 -9.25
C ALA A 36 -0.29 1.54 -9.59
N ALA A 37 -0.74 2.77 -9.35
CA ALA A 37 -2.10 3.19 -9.68
C ALA A 37 -2.41 3.02 -11.18
N LYS A 38 -1.47 3.43 -12.06
CA LYS A 38 -1.61 3.23 -13.51
C LYS A 38 -1.73 1.75 -13.87
N TYR A 39 -0.90 0.89 -13.29
CA TYR A 39 -0.98 -0.55 -13.52
C TYR A 39 -2.33 -1.14 -13.08
N ILE A 40 -2.80 -0.76 -11.90
CA ILE A 40 -4.10 -1.20 -11.36
C ILE A 40 -5.23 -0.78 -12.32
N LEU A 41 -5.22 0.47 -12.77
CA LEU A 41 -6.26 1.01 -13.66
C LEU A 41 -6.23 0.42 -15.08
N GLU A 42 -5.04 0.23 -15.66
CA GLU A 42 -4.90 -0.14 -17.07
C GLU A 42 -4.81 -1.65 -17.30
N LYS A 43 -4.27 -2.40 -16.34
CA LYS A 43 -3.99 -3.85 -16.49
C LYS A 43 -4.90 -4.70 -15.63
N VAL A 44 -5.03 -4.38 -14.34
CA VAL A 44 -5.86 -5.18 -13.42
C VAL A 44 -7.35 -4.89 -13.65
N LYS A 45 -7.71 -3.60 -13.83
CA LYS A 45 -9.08 -3.12 -14.07
C LYS A 45 -10.10 -3.60 -13.02
N PRO A 46 -9.82 -3.47 -11.72
CA PRO A 46 -10.74 -3.90 -10.67
C PRO A 46 -11.95 -2.98 -10.58
N GLN A 47 -13.07 -3.53 -10.10
CA GLN A 47 -14.32 -2.81 -9.91
C GLN A 47 -14.44 -2.20 -8.51
N ARG A 48 -13.82 -2.80 -7.48
CA ARG A 48 -13.99 -2.46 -6.07
C ARG A 48 -12.67 -2.65 -5.32
N ILE A 49 -11.96 -1.55 -5.09
CA ILE A 49 -10.61 -1.56 -4.51
C ILE A 49 -10.70 -1.32 -3.00
N ALA A 50 -9.96 -2.11 -2.22
CA ALA A 50 -9.57 -1.73 -0.86
C ALA A 50 -8.06 -1.41 -0.81
N ILE A 51 -7.68 -0.45 0.01
CA ILE A 51 -6.28 -0.09 0.24
C ILE A 51 -5.97 -0.33 1.71
N ILE A 52 -5.02 -1.22 1.99
CA ILE A 52 -4.66 -1.64 3.34
C ILE A 52 -3.21 -1.25 3.62
N HIS A 53 -2.91 -0.77 4.82
CA HIS A 53 -1.55 -0.46 5.22
C HIS A 53 -1.21 -0.99 6.62
N ASP A 54 0.07 -1.10 6.95
CA ASP A 54 0.54 -1.62 8.24
C ASP A 54 0.70 -0.56 9.36
N LYS A 55 0.13 0.64 9.15
CA LYS A 55 0.25 1.85 10.00
C LYS A 55 1.68 2.35 10.23
N GLN A 56 2.69 1.74 9.62
CA GLN A 56 4.05 2.25 9.69
C GLN A 56 4.23 3.37 8.68
N GLN A 57 5.13 4.31 8.98
CA GLN A 57 5.33 5.50 8.14
C GLN A 57 5.62 5.17 6.67
N TYR A 58 6.35 4.08 6.43
CA TYR A 58 6.61 3.57 5.08
C TYR A 58 5.34 3.04 4.41
N GLY A 59 4.69 2.04 5.02
CA GLY A 59 3.54 1.36 4.42
C GLY A 59 2.35 2.29 4.21
N GLU A 60 2.06 3.14 5.20
CA GLU A 60 1.00 4.14 5.10
C GLU A 60 1.31 5.23 4.06
N GLY A 61 2.54 5.73 4.02
CA GLY A 61 2.97 6.74 3.05
C GLY A 61 2.82 6.25 1.61
N LEU A 62 3.27 5.03 1.34
CA LEU A 62 3.14 4.41 0.03
C LEU A 62 1.66 4.16 -0.33
N ALA A 63 0.87 3.62 0.60
CA ALA A 63 -0.56 3.38 0.39
C ALA A 63 -1.33 4.66 0.06
N ARG A 64 -1.00 5.79 0.71
CA ARG A 64 -1.57 7.11 0.42
C ARG A 64 -1.19 7.60 -0.99
N SER A 65 0.08 7.48 -1.37
CA SER A 65 0.54 7.83 -2.73
C SER A 65 -0.24 7.08 -3.82
N VAL A 66 -0.50 5.79 -3.59
CA VAL A 66 -1.28 4.95 -4.51
C VAL A 66 -2.76 5.36 -4.50
N GLN A 67 -3.32 5.62 -3.32
CA GLN A 67 -4.70 6.11 -3.18
C GLN A 67 -4.93 7.39 -3.99
N ASP A 68 -4.00 8.34 -3.94
CA ASP A 68 -4.09 9.60 -4.67
C ASP A 68 -4.05 9.37 -6.18
N GLY A 69 -3.17 8.49 -6.67
CA GLY A 69 -3.13 8.08 -8.08
C GLY A 69 -4.43 7.40 -8.53
N LEU A 70 -5.00 6.52 -7.71
CA LEU A 70 -6.27 5.85 -7.98
C LEU A 70 -7.46 6.81 -7.99
N LYS A 71 -7.49 7.78 -7.07
CA LYS A 71 -8.50 8.86 -7.04
C LYS A 71 -8.41 9.73 -8.29
N ALA A 72 -7.21 10.11 -8.72
CA ALA A 72 -7.02 10.86 -9.96
C ALA A 72 -7.55 10.11 -11.19
N GLY A 73 -7.41 8.77 -11.20
CA GLY A 73 -7.98 7.89 -12.20
C GLY A 73 -9.47 7.54 -12.00
N LYS A 74 -10.15 8.15 -11.02
CA LYS A 74 -11.56 7.90 -10.65
C LYS A 74 -11.86 6.42 -10.34
N ALA A 75 -10.88 5.70 -9.80
CA ALA A 75 -11.08 4.33 -9.35
C ALA A 75 -12.10 4.26 -8.21
N ASN A 76 -12.85 3.16 -8.13
CA ASN A 76 -13.77 2.92 -7.03
C ASN A 76 -13.03 2.35 -5.81
N ILE A 77 -12.54 3.24 -4.96
CA ILE A 77 -11.90 2.89 -3.69
C ILE A 77 -12.99 2.79 -2.62
N VAL A 78 -13.31 1.57 -2.19
CA VAL A 78 -14.39 1.32 -1.22
C VAL A 78 -13.95 1.70 0.18
N PHE A 79 -12.72 1.38 0.56
CA PHE A 79 -12.15 1.84 1.82
C PHE A 79 -10.62 1.86 1.81
N PHE A 80 -10.08 2.70 2.69
CA PHE A 80 -8.67 2.78 3.05
C PHE A 80 -8.58 2.51 4.55
N ASP A 81 -7.80 1.53 4.98
CA ASP A 81 -7.75 1.12 6.39
C ASP A 81 -6.38 0.56 6.78
N GLY A 82 -6.11 0.55 8.09
CA GLY A 82 -4.83 0.13 8.64
C GLY A 82 -4.94 -1.13 9.50
N ILE A 83 -4.04 -2.08 9.27
CA ILE A 83 -3.76 -3.18 10.20
C ILE A 83 -2.62 -2.80 11.14
N THR A 84 -2.46 -3.54 12.24
CA THR A 84 -1.38 -3.31 13.19
C THR A 84 -0.20 -4.24 12.86
N ALA A 85 1.02 -3.71 12.83
CA ALA A 85 2.21 -4.55 12.66
C ALA A 85 2.27 -5.64 13.75
N GLY A 86 2.58 -6.88 13.37
CA GLY A 86 2.53 -8.04 14.26
C GLY A 86 1.14 -8.59 14.57
N GLU A 87 0.08 -8.03 13.99
CA GLU A 87 -1.27 -8.60 14.03
C GLU A 87 -1.29 -10.00 13.41
N LYS A 88 -1.98 -10.93 14.06
CA LYS A 88 -2.04 -12.33 13.65
C LYS A 88 -3.44 -12.77 13.22
N ASP A 89 -4.46 -11.99 13.54
CA ASP A 89 -5.85 -12.29 13.20
C ASP A 89 -6.38 -11.21 12.27
N PHE A 90 -6.60 -11.55 11.00
CA PHE A 90 -7.14 -10.65 10.00
C PHE A 90 -8.61 -10.96 9.67
N SER A 91 -9.28 -11.78 10.50
CA SER A 91 -10.63 -12.29 10.23
C SER A 91 -11.65 -11.17 10.06
N ALA A 92 -11.56 -10.10 10.85
CA ALA A 92 -12.45 -8.94 10.75
C ALA A 92 -12.26 -8.19 9.43
N LEU A 93 -11.01 -7.96 9.03
CA LEU A 93 -10.69 -7.34 7.74
C LEU A 93 -11.19 -8.20 6.57
N ILE A 94 -10.93 -9.50 6.61
CA ILE A 94 -11.35 -10.46 5.58
C ILE A 94 -12.87 -10.54 5.47
N ALA A 95 -13.58 -10.54 6.60
CA ALA A 95 -15.04 -10.49 6.62
C ALA A 95 -15.57 -9.21 5.96
N ARG A 96 -14.92 -8.07 6.21
CA ARG A 96 -15.25 -6.80 5.53
C ARG A 96 -14.96 -6.85 4.04
N LEU A 97 -13.80 -7.38 3.61
CA LEU A 97 -13.46 -7.54 2.18
C LEU A 97 -14.55 -8.35 1.46
N LYS A 98 -15.01 -9.44 2.08
CA LYS A 98 -16.09 -10.27 1.55
C LYS A 98 -17.43 -9.53 1.50
N LYS A 99 -17.83 -8.89 2.61
CA LYS A 99 -19.10 -8.15 2.72
C LYS A 99 -19.19 -7.03 1.68
N GLU A 100 -18.09 -6.30 1.50
CA GLU A 100 -18.01 -5.17 0.59
C GLU A 100 -17.73 -5.58 -0.86
N ASN A 101 -17.69 -6.90 -1.16
CA ASN A 101 -17.41 -7.45 -2.49
C ASN A 101 -16.12 -6.90 -3.11
N ILE A 102 -15.04 -6.80 -2.33
CA ILE A 102 -13.76 -6.30 -2.80
C ILE A 102 -13.13 -7.32 -3.76
N ASP A 103 -12.80 -6.88 -4.97
CA ASP A 103 -12.16 -7.73 -5.98
C ASP A 103 -10.65 -7.49 -6.10
N PHE A 104 -10.15 -6.36 -5.59
CA PHE A 104 -8.72 -6.07 -5.50
C PHE A 104 -8.32 -5.34 -4.21
N VAL A 105 -7.22 -5.76 -3.61
CA VAL A 105 -6.59 -5.12 -2.45
C VAL A 105 -5.20 -4.63 -2.82
N TYR A 106 -4.93 -3.35 -2.65
CA TYR A 106 -3.55 -2.86 -2.60
C TYR A 106 -3.05 -2.91 -1.16
N PHE A 107 -1.88 -3.50 -0.91
CA PHE A 107 -1.26 -3.54 0.41
C PHE A 107 0.04 -2.72 0.45
N GLY A 108 0.07 -1.69 1.31
CA GLY A 108 1.26 -0.90 1.62
C GLY A 108 1.83 -1.27 2.99
N GLY A 109 2.90 -2.05 3.01
CA GLY A 109 3.53 -2.47 4.27
C GLY A 109 4.55 -3.58 4.05
N TYR A 110 4.98 -4.21 5.15
CA TYR A 110 5.94 -5.30 5.07
C TYR A 110 5.31 -6.67 4.78
N TYR A 111 6.11 -7.54 4.16
CA TYR A 111 5.67 -8.85 3.67
C TYR A 111 5.16 -9.83 4.75
N PRO A 112 5.59 -9.81 6.04
CA PRO A 112 5.07 -10.75 7.03
C PRO A 112 3.56 -10.59 7.24
N GLU A 113 3.09 -9.35 7.40
CA GLU A 113 1.68 -9.01 7.54
C GLU A 113 0.89 -9.43 6.29
N MET A 114 1.40 -9.08 5.09
CA MET A 114 0.77 -9.45 3.82
C MET A 114 0.64 -10.98 3.68
N GLY A 115 1.70 -11.73 4.03
CA GLY A 115 1.72 -13.18 3.93
C GLY A 115 0.72 -13.86 4.85
N GLN A 116 0.55 -13.37 6.08
CA GLN A 116 -0.46 -13.89 7.01
C GLN A 116 -1.88 -13.57 6.52
N MET A 117 -2.13 -12.31 6.13
CA MET A 117 -3.42 -11.87 5.60
C MET A 117 -3.84 -12.68 4.37
N LEU A 118 -2.92 -12.88 3.42
CA LEU A 118 -3.15 -13.67 2.21
C LEU A 118 -3.54 -15.11 2.53
N ARG A 119 -2.82 -15.77 3.45
CA ARG A 119 -3.13 -17.15 3.83
C ARG A 119 -4.53 -17.27 4.45
N GLN A 120 -4.90 -16.36 5.33
CA GLN A 120 -6.22 -16.36 5.95
C GLN A 120 -7.33 -16.01 4.96
N ALA A 121 -7.10 -15.07 4.04
CA ALA A 121 -8.05 -14.75 2.98
C ALA A 121 -8.31 -15.98 2.09
N ARG A 122 -7.25 -16.70 1.72
CA ARG A 122 -7.38 -17.92 0.89
C ARG A 122 -8.01 -19.09 1.64
N SER A 123 -7.76 -19.26 2.94
CA SER A 123 -8.35 -20.36 3.72
C SER A 123 -9.88 -20.28 3.82
N VAL A 124 -10.46 -19.07 3.73
CA VAL A 124 -11.91 -18.86 3.69
C VAL A 124 -12.49 -18.78 2.27
N GLY A 125 -11.68 -19.10 1.25
CA GLY A 125 -12.09 -19.11 -0.15
C GLY A 125 -12.27 -17.73 -0.78
N LEU A 126 -11.68 -16.67 -0.22
CA LEU A 126 -11.78 -15.33 -0.79
C LEU A 126 -11.05 -15.27 -2.14
N LYS A 127 -11.76 -14.86 -3.19
CA LYS A 127 -11.24 -14.76 -4.57
C LYS A 127 -10.61 -13.41 -4.91
N THR A 128 -10.65 -12.45 -3.98
CA THR A 128 -10.01 -11.13 -4.09
C THR A 128 -8.55 -11.28 -4.55
N GLN A 129 -8.16 -10.39 -5.46
CA GLN A 129 -6.78 -10.24 -5.90
C GLN A 129 -6.04 -9.29 -4.94
N PHE A 130 -4.74 -9.50 -4.80
CA PHE A 130 -3.84 -8.71 -3.95
C PHE A 130 -2.60 -8.34 -4.75
#